data_AF-A0A9X2P7F4-F1
#
_entry.id   AF-A0A9X2P7F4-F1
#
_cell.length_a   1.000
_cell.length_b   1.000
_cell.length_c   1.000
_cell.angle_alpha   90.00
_cell.angle_beta   90.00
_cell.angle_gamma   90.00
#
_symmetry.space_group_name_H-M   'P 1'
#
loop_
_entity.id
_entity.type
_entity.pdbx_description
1 polymer ?
#
loop_
_entity_poly.entity_id
_entity_poly.type
_entity_poly.pdbx_seq_one_letter_code
_entity_poly.pdbx_strand_id
1 'polypeptide(L)' 'MSNLDVIQIMGKEDSKIKNVENDSVYLYEFEPLSSEDIEVIFDGEMKVKRINFP' A
#
# COMPACT_ATOMS: atom_id res chain seq x y z
N MET A 1 9.80 -0.93 6.17
CA MET A 1 9.16 -2.01 5.40
C MET A 1 9.12 -1.58 3.95
N SER A 2 9.52 -2.44 3.02
CA SER A 2 9.56 -2.17 1.57
C SER A 2 8.24 -2.57 0.89
N ASN A 3 7.97 -2.11 -0.33
CA ASN A 3 6.76 -2.53 -1.08
C ASN A 3 6.64 -4.06 -1.17
N LEU A 4 7.75 -4.76 -1.43
CA LEU A 4 7.75 -6.23 -1.50
C LEU A 4 7.31 -6.90 -0.19
N ASP A 5 7.69 -6.35 0.97
CA ASP A 5 7.25 -6.87 2.26
C ASP A 5 5.75 -6.65 2.45
N VAL A 6 5.22 -5.50 1.99
CA VAL A 6 3.79 -5.19 2.05
C VAL A 6 2.99 -6.12 1.16
N ILE A 7 3.46 -6.38 -0.07
CA ILE A 7 2.84 -7.34 -0.99
C ILE A 7 2.82 -8.74 -0.35
N GLN A 8 3.89 -9.18 0.30
CA GLN A 8 3.92 -10.49 0.95
C GLN A 8 2.94 -10.61 2.11
N ILE A 9 2.67 -9.53 2.84
CA ILE A 9 1.76 -9.53 4.00
C ILE A 9 0.31 -9.34 3.56
N MET A 10 0.06 -8.39 2.64
CA MET A 10 -1.29 -8.02 2.21
C MET A 10 -1.79 -8.89 1.05
N GLY A 11 -0.89 -9.56 0.32
CA GLY A 11 -1.22 -10.43 -0.80
C GLY A 11 -0.96 -9.75 -2.15
N LYS A 12 -1.84 -8.83 -2.56
CA LYS A 12 -1.81 -8.26 -3.90
C LYS A 12 -1.91 -6.72 -3.88
N GLU A 13 -1.02 -6.08 -4.62
CA GLU A 13 -1.15 -4.66 -4.98
C GLU A 13 -2.27 -4.53 -6.01
N ASP A 14 -3.33 -3.81 -5.67
CA ASP A 14 -4.47 -3.64 -6.58
C ASP A 14 -4.18 -2.53 -7.60
N SER A 15 -3.81 -1.34 -7.13
CA SER A 15 -3.48 -0.22 -8.01
C SER A 15 -2.69 0.90 -7.33
N LYS A 16 -1.80 1.53 -8.10
CA LYS A 16 -1.14 2.79 -7.71
C LYS A 16 -2.09 3.96 -7.94
N ILE A 17 -2.55 4.60 -6.87
CA ILE A 17 -3.57 5.66 -6.96
C ILE A 17 -2.95 7.01 -7.31
N LYS A 18 -1.82 7.38 -6.67
CA LYS A 18 -1.35 8.76 -6.73
C LYS A 18 0.13 8.91 -6.36
N ASN A 19 0.80 9.87 -6.99
CA ASN A 19 2.04 10.46 -6.50
C ASN A 19 1.70 11.84 -5.91
N VAL A 20 1.92 12.05 -4.62
CA VAL A 20 1.71 13.34 -3.96
C VAL A 20 3.02 13.76 -3.34
N GLU A 21 3.63 14.85 -3.83
CA GLU A 21 4.80 15.49 -3.18
C GLU A 21 5.91 14.51 -2.75
N ASN A 22 6.39 13.68 -3.68
CA ASN A 22 7.35 12.58 -3.50
C ASN A 22 6.85 11.32 -2.79
N ASP A 23 5.63 11.29 -2.26
CA ASP A 23 5.03 10.07 -1.73
C ASP A 23 4.26 9.32 -2.83
N SER A 24 4.38 8.00 -2.87
CA SER A 24 3.57 7.11 -3.72
C SER A 24 2.50 6.40 -2.90
N VAL A 25 1.25 6.49 -3.32
CA VAL A 25 0.11 5.82 -2.67
C VAL A 25 -0.32 4.60 -3.48
N TYR A 26 -0.47 3.47 -2.81
CA TYR A 26 -0.86 2.19 -3.37
C TYR A 26 -2.02 1.58 -2.57
N LEU A 27 -2.96 0.95 -3.28
CA LEU A 27 -4.02 0.13 -2.67
C LEU A 27 -3.60 -1.32 -2.64
N TYR A 28 -3.89 -1.97 -1.52
CA TYR A 28 -3.74 -3.40 -1.34
C TYR A 28 -5.06 -4.00 -0.89
N GLU A 29 -5.51 -5.05 -1.57
CA GLU A 29 -6.64 -5.85 -1.12
C GLU A 29 -6.16 -6.92 -0.15
N PHE A 30 -6.78 -7.01 1.02
CA PHE A 30 -6.46 -8.03 2.02
C PHE A 30 -7.34 -9.28 1.85
N GLU A 31 -7.00 -10.15 0.89
CA GLU A 31 -7.65 -11.46 0.76
C GLU A 31 -7.10 -12.46 1.82
N PRO A 32 -7.95 -13.27 2.50
CA PRO A 32 -9.35 -13.57 2.23
C PRO A 32 -10.35 -12.95 3.23
N LEU A 33 -9.92 -12.00 4.07
CA LEU A 33 -10.68 -11.58 5.27
C LEU A 33 -11.50 -10.30 5.09
N SER A 34 -11.13 -9.39 4.18
CA SER A 34 -11.93 -8.20 3.85
C SER A 34 -11.69 -7.78 2.40
N SER A 35 -12.78 -7.58 1.64
CA SER A 35 -12.76 -6.91 0.32
C SER A 35 -12.62 -5.39 0.46
N GLU A 36 -11.80 -4.95 1.41
CA GLU A 36 -11.57 -3.54 1.71
C GLU A 36 -10.14 -3.19 1.34
N ASP A 37 -10.00 -2.17 0.49
CA ASP A 37 -8.72 -1.70 0.02
C ASP A 37 -7.98 -0.95 1.14
N ILE A 38 -6.77 -1.38 1.44
CA ILE A 38 -5.87 -0.73 2.39
C ILE A 38 -4.99 0.25 1.61
N GLU A 39 -5.05 1.53 2.00
CA GLU A 39 -4.17 2.54 1.44
C GLU A 39 -2.81 2.52 2.14
N VAL A 40 -1.75 2.23 1.38
CA VAL A 40 -0.37 2.31 1.87
C VAL A 40 0.35 3.43 1.14
N ILE A 41 0.90 4.34 1.94
CA ILE A 41 1.65 5.51 1.48
C ILE A 41 3.13 5.19 1.67
N PHE A 42 3.89 5.26 0.58
CA PHE A 42 5.33 5.10 0.54
C PHE A 42 6.00 6.46 0.34
N ASP A 43 7.15 6.67 0.96
CA ASP A 43 7.97 7.86 0.70
C ASP A 43 8.77 7.74 -0.62
N GLY A 44 9.51 8.79 -0.98
CA GLY A 44 10.35 8.83 -2.18
C GLY A 44 11.45 7.76 -2.25
N GLU A 45 11.81 7.14 -1.12
CA GLU A 45 12.70 5.97 -1.04
C GLU A 45 11.95 4.62 -1.11
N MET A 46 10.65 4.61 -1.44
CA MET A 46 9.79 3.43 -1.46
C MET A 46 9.70 2.68 -0.12
N LYS A 47 9.83 3.39 1.01
CA LYS A 47 9.55 2.82 2.34
C LYS A 47 8.16 3.21 2.78
N VAL A 48 7.48 2.29 3.47
CA VAL A 48 6.16 2.57 4.06
C VAL A 48 6.28 3.74 5.03
N LYS A 49 5.55 4.81 4.73
CA LYS A 49 5.44 6.03 5.53
C LYS A 49 4.19 6.00 6.41
N ARG A 50 3.06 5.55 5.86
CA ARG A 50 1.77 5.44 6.55
C ARG A 50 0.90 4.36 5.91
N ILE A 51 0.05 3.71 6.72
CA ILE A 51 -0.99 2.78 6.29
C ILE A 51 -2.31 3.32 6.83
N ASN A 52 -3.31 3.50 5.97
CA ASN A 52 -4.68 3.78 6.38
C ASN A 52 -5.51 2.52 6.19
N PHE A 53 -6.21 2.15 7.24
CA PHE A 53 -7.28 1.16 7.20
C PHE A 53 -8.61 1.92 7.11
N PRO A 54 -9.59 1.43 6.32
CA PRO A 54 -10.93 2.00 6.31
C PRO A 54 -11.61 1.99 7.68
#